data_AF-A0A918S582-F1
#
_entry.id   AF-A0A918S582-F1
#
_cell.length_a   1.000
_cell.length_b   1.000
_cell.length_c   1.000
_cell.angle_alpha   90.00
_cell.angle_beta   90.00
_cell.angle_gamma   90.00
#
_symmetry.space_group_name_H-M   'P 1'
#
loop_
_entity.id
_entity.type
_entity.pdbx_description
1 polymer ?
#
loop_
_entity_poly.entity_id
_entity_poly.type
_entity_poly.pdbx_seq_one_letter_code
_entity_poly.pdbx_strand_id
1 'polypeptide(L)' 'MKETAEHKADRKINKMIVLTGSFILGSSRNTDAPFNLGYVIDALQFLKPDVYVAMNNRIFHWSNATNLKTNKFERKDEKQ' A
#
# COMPACT_ATOMS: atom_id res chain seq x y z
N MET A 1 5.28 -4.45 6.22
CA MET A 1 4.87 -4.22 4.81
C MET A 1 5.77 -3.17 4.16
N LYS A 2 6.08 -2.07 4.87
CA LYS A 2 7.08 -1.09 4.43
C LYS A 2 8.42 -1.76 4.06
N GLU A 3 8.93 -2.62 4.93
CA GLU A 3 10.20 -3.34 4.75
C GLU A 3 10.16 -4.22 3.49
N THR A 4 9.01 -4.84 3.22
CA THR A 4 8.79 -5.62 2.00
C THR A 4 8.74 -4.74 0.75
N ALA A 5 8.15 -3.55 0.84
CA ALA A 5 8.12 -2.58 -0.25
C ALA A 5 9.53 -2.10 -0.59
N GLU A 6 10.32 -1.72 0.43
CA GLU A 6 11.73 -1.31 0.30
C GLU A 6 12.56 -2.42 -0.36
N HIS A 7 12.48 -3.66 0.14
CA HIS A 7 13.20 -4.79 -0.44
C HIS A 7 12.81 -5.11 -1.89
N LYS A 8 11.57 -4.84 -2.29
CA LYS A 8 11.12 -5.02 -3.68
C LYS A 8 11.61 -3.88 -4.57
N ALA A 9 11.65 -2.65 -4.07
CA ALA A 9 12.15 -1.48 -4.80
C ALA A 9 13.65 -1.64 -5.11
N ASP A 10 14.43 -2.14 -4.15
CA ASP A 10 15.87 -2.37 -4.29
C ASP A 10 16.23 -3.32 -5.44
N ARG A 11 15.32 -4.23 -5.80
CA ARG A 11 15.51 -5.18 -6.90
C ARG A 11 15.33 -4.57 -8.29
N LYS A 12 14.89 -3.31 -8.39
CA LYS A 12 14.71 -2.57 -9.67
C LYS A 12 13.94 -3.37 -10.71
N ILE A 13 12.89 -4.06 -10.29
CA ILE A 13 12.05 -4.86 -11.17
C ILE A 13 11.27 -3.89 -12.06
N ASN A 14 11.37 -4.01 -13.39
CA ASN A 14 10.59 -3.21 -14.33
C ASN A 14 9.13 -3.70 -14.41
N LYS A 15 8.42 -3.60 -13.28
CA LYS A 15 6.99 -3.92 -13.13
C LYS A 15 6.39 -2.98 -12.10
N MET A 16 5.10 -2.71 -12.25
CA MET A 16 4.32 -2.11 -11.18
C MET A 16 4.06 -3.17 -10.10
N ILE A 17 4.40 -2.86 -8.85
CA ILE A 17 4.17 -3.73 -7.69
C ILE A 17 3.41 -2.93 -6.65
N VAL A 18 2.16 -3.32 -6.36
CA VAL A 18 1.36 -2.68 -5.31
C VAL A 18 1.19 -3.67 -4.16
N LEU A 19 1.71 -3.33 -2.99
CA LEU A 19 1.48 -4.08 -1.75
C LEU A 19 0.21 -3.57 -1.09
N THR A 20 -0.69 -4.48 -0.76
CA THR A 20 -1.93 -4.17 -0.05
C THR A 20 -2.21 -5.23 1.00
N GLY A 21 -3.27 -5.03 1.78
CA GLY A 21 -3.74 -5.96 2.79
C GLY A 21 -5.00 -5.42 3.43
N SER A 22 -5.31 -5.91 4.63
CA SER A 22 -6.45 -5.47 5.42
C SER A 22 -6.06 -5.35 6.89
N PHE A 23 -6.64 -4.38 7.60
CA PHE A 23 -6.47 -4.27 9.05
C PHE A 23 -7.37 -5.27 9.79
N ILE A 24 -8.53 -5.59 9.21
CA ILE A 24 -9.42 -6.62 9.71
C ILE A 24 -9.16 -7.89 8.89
N LEU A 25 -9.09 -9.03 9.58
CA LEU A 25 -8.85 -10.34 8.95
C LEU A 25 -9.77 -10.53 7.74
N GLY A 26 -9.21 -10.92 6.58
CA GLY A 26 -9.93 -11.01 5.31
C GLY A 26 -11.16 -11.94 5.32
N SER A 27 -11.22 -12.89 6.25
CA SER A 27 -12.37 -13.78 6.43
C SER A 27 -13.49 -13.19 7.30
N SER A 28 -13.27 -12.04 7.94
CA SER A 28 -14.28 -11.39 8.78
C SER A 28 -15.34 -10.71 7.93
N ARG A 29 -16.59 -10.70 8.42
CA ARG A 29 -17.72 -10.02 7.74
C ARG A 29 -17.49 -8.51 7.56
N ASN A 30 -16.80 -7.87 8.50
CA ASN A 30 -16.53 -6.43 8.49
C ASN A 30 -15.13 -6.10 7.95
N THR A 31 -14.52 -6.99 7.15
CA THR A 31 -13.18 -6.76 6.59
C THR A 31 -13.12 -5.60 5.60
N ASP A 32 -11.98 -4.91 5.58
CA ASP A 32 -11.60 -3.91 4.58
C ASP A 32 -10.91 -4.51 3.34
N ALA A 33 -10.67 -5.83 3.30
CA ALA A 33 -9.92 -6.49 2.22
C ALA A 33 -10.50 -6.29 0.80
N PRO A 34 -11.81 -6.50 0.54
CA PRO A 34 -12.37 -6.31 -0.80
C PRO A 34 -12.25 -4.87 -1.29
N PHE A 35 -12.45 -3.90 -0.40
CA PHE A 35 -12.33 -2.49 -0.74
C PHE A 35 -10.88 -2.13 -1.09
N ASN A 36 -9.91 -2.49 -0.24
CA ASN A 36 -8.50 -2.23 -0.49
C ASN A 36 -8.03 -2.88 -1.80
N LEU A 37 -8.51 -4.09 -2.11
CA LEU A 37 -8.22 -4.77 -3.37
C LEU A 37 -8.83 -4.04 -4.58
N GLY A 38 -10.11 -3.65 -4.51
CA GLY A 38 -10.76 -2.88 -5.58
C GLY A 38 -10.04 -1.55 -5.85
N TYR A 39 -9.64 -0.86 -4.78
CA TYR A 39 -8.88 0.38 -4.88
C TYR A 39 -7.50 0.19 -5.54
N VAL A 40 -6.81 -0.92 -5.26
CA VAL A 40 -5.55 -1.28 -5.94
C VAL A 40 -5.78 -1.51 -7.43
N ILE A 41 -6.81 -2.26 -7.81
CA ILE A 41 -7.10 -2.58 -9.21
C ILE A 41 -7.34 -1.30 -10.02
N ASP A 42 -8.12 -0.36 -9.46
CA ASP A 42 -8.37 0.93 -10.10
C ASP A 42 -7.06 1.72 -10.31
N ALA A 43 -6.21 1.74 -9.28
CA ALA A 43 -4.93 2.43 -9.31
C ALA A 43 -3.95 1.94 -10.38
N LEU A 44 -3.99 0.65 -10.75
CA LEU A 44 -3.06 0.07 -11.71
C LEU A 44 -3.10 0.78 -13.07
N GLN A 45 -4.21 1.45 -13.38
CA GLN A 45 -4.41 2.18 -14.63
C GLN A 45 -3.60 3.49 -14.71
N PHE A 46 -3.19 4.05 -13.57
CA PHE A 46 -2.64 5.41 -13.48
C PHE A 46 -1.19 5.46 -12.98
N LEU A 47 -0.67 4.36 -12.46
CA LEU A 47 0.67 4.31 -11.88
C LEU A 47 1.73 3.96 -12.93
N LYS A 48 2.98 4.37 -12.65
CA LYS A 48 4.14 3.94 -13.44
C LYS A 48 4.72 2.65 -12.86
N PRO A 49 5.58 1.92 -13.59
CA PRO A 49 6.34 0.82 -13.03
C PRO A 49 7.22 1.30 -11.86
N ASP A 50 6.78 0.99 -10.63
CA ASP A 50 7.50 1.19 -9.38
C ASP A 50 6.79 0.40 -8.26
N VAL A 51 7.26 0.53 -7.01
CA VAL A 51 6.68 -0.10 -5.83
C VAL A 51 5.79 0.86 -5.04
N TYR A 52 4.59 0.41 -4.71
CA TYR A 52 3.60 1.19 -3.98
C TYR A 52 3.02 0.39 -2.82
N VAL A 53 2.50 1.10 -1.83
CA VAL A 53 1.64 0.55 -0.77
C VAL A 53 0.25 1.17 -0.92
N ALA A 54 -0.79 0.35 -0.87
CA ALA A 54 -2.18 0.80 -0.93
C ALA A 54 -2.99 0.24 0.24
N MET A 55 -3.51 1.13 1.08
CA MET A 55 -4.33 0.82 2.25
C MET A 55 -5.15 2.07 2.62
N ASN A 56 -6.32 1.87 3.25
CA ASN A 56 -7.17 2.95 3.76
C ASN A 56 -7.49 4.03 2.70
N ASN A 57 -7.82 3.59 1.48
CA ASN A 57 -8.23 4.45 0.37
C ASN A 57 -7.12 5.41 -0.08
N ARG A 58 -5.85 5.04 0.13
CA ARG A 58 -4.69 5.85 -0.22
C ARG A 58 -3.61 5.00 -0.87
N ILE A 59 -2.84 5.63 -1.74
CA ILE A 59 -1.67 5.04 -2.40
C ILE A 59 -0.44 5.83 -1.98
N PHE A 60 0.57 5.11 -1.56
CA PHE A 60 1.85 5.64 -1.13
C PHE A 60 2.92 5.07 -2.05
N HIS A 61 3.79 5.94 -2.56
CA HIS A 61 5.06 5.48 -3.09
C HIS A 61 5.84 4.80 -1.94
N TRP A 62 6.56 3.72 -2.21
CA TRP A 62 7.25 2.94 -1.17
C TRP A 62 8.14 3.82 -0.27
N SER A 63 8.79 4.85 -0.83
CA SER A 63 9.66 5.77 -0.08
C SER A 63 8.91 6.63 0.93
N ASN A 64 7.60 6.83 0.74
CA ASN A 64 6.75 7.75 1.50
C ASN A 64 5.75 7.01 2.40
N ALA A 65 5.68 5.69 2.33
CA ALA A 65 4.84 4.89 3.22
C ALA A 65 5.49 4.79 4.61
N THR A 66 4.79 5.24 5.65
CA THR A 66 5.17 4.96 7.04
C THR A 66 4.01 4.30 7.77
N ASN A 67 4.31 3.39 8.69
CA ASN A 67 3.31 2.83 9.60
C ASN A 67 3.48 3.52 10.96
N LEU A 68 2.44 4.21 11.42
CA LEU A 68 2.43 4.83 12.74
C LEU A 68 2.17 3.80 13.84
N LYS A 69 2.46 4.19 15.10
CA LYS A 69 2.02 3.44 16.30
C LYS A 69 0.50 3.21 16.36
N THR A 70 -0.27 3.93 15.54
CA THR A 70 -1.74 3.87 15.45
C THR A 70 -2.26 2.77 14.51
N ASN A 71 -1.39 1.89 13.98
CA ASN A 71 -1.74 0.88 12.97
C ASN A 71 -2.39 1.51 11.73
N LYS A 72 -1.79 2.58 11.19
CA LYS A 72 -2.25 3.22 9.95
C LYS A 72 -1.05 3.58 9.08
N PHE A 73 -1.26 3.48 7.76
CA PHE A 73 -0.32 4.01 6.78
C PHE A 73 -0.57 5.49 6.53
N GLU A 74 0.49 6.29 6.57
CA GLU A 74 0.48 7.72 6.30
C GLU A 74 1.65 8.12 5.41
N ARG A 75 1.54 9.31 4.82
CA ARG A 75 2.59 9.93 4.00
C ARG A 75 3.66 10.54 4.91
N LYS A 76 4.94 10.28 4.64
CA LYS A 76 6.05 10.90 5.40
C LYS A 76 6.01 12.44 5.43
N ASP A 77 5.45 13.05 4.40
CA ASP A 77 5.29 14.49 4.20
C ASP A 77 4.05 15.08 4.90
N GLU A 78 3.10 14.25 5.31
CA GLU A 78 1.98 14.66 6.16
C GLU A 78 2.48 14.69 7.62
N LYS A 79 3.07 15.81 8.05
CA LYS A 79 3.33 16.06 9.47
C LYS A 79 2.00 16.23 10.20
N GLN A 80 1.82 15.51 11.32
CA GLN A 80 0.87 15.89 12.38
C GLN A 80 1.41 17.08 13.16
#